data_AF-A0A7J3IHB3-F1
#
_entry.id   AF-A0A7J3IHB3-F1
#
_cell.length_a   1.000
_cell.length_b   1.000
_cell.length_c   1.000
_cell.angle_alpha   90.00
_cell.angle_beta   90.00
_cell.angle_gamma   90.00
#
_symmetry.space_group_name_H-M   'P 1'
#
loop_
_entity.id
_entity.type
_entity.pdbx_description
1 polymer ?
#
loop_
_entity_poly.entity_id
_entity_poly.type
_entity_poly.pdbx_seq_one_letter_code
_entity_poly.pdbx_strand_id
1 'polypeptide(L)'
;MRITKSIIIIVVMLIVTLSLFLVALECRWNGKTSPKIFVGVEFAYGDANDCKRLVDKVKNFTNLLIVGLPELTFNQTQLNEICDYIYASGLHFIVMFTNPQSYITYHPYVWIMKASEKYNERFLGVYYYDEPGGKQLDGGVGRMVVEAENYTEAANIYVNYLRAHIEYYTYTRVNVFTSDYGLYWFDYKAGYDVVLIQFGWNHSKPLNIALCRGAANAYGKDWGVVITWTFTSPPYLASGEELYNDLVLAYKAGAKFLVVFSYPRITPYGTLTEEHFEALEKFWNYVQQNPWDHGVYKGEVGYVLPKDFGFGFRGANDNVWGLWHDNAFTEKIWNYSQAYLQKYQLKLDILYDDEVLSDQIKGRYKKLIWWNEP
;
A
#
# COMPACT_ATOMS: atom_id res chain seq x y z
N MET A 1 -9.54 35.44 61.12
CA MET A 1 -8.49 34.42 60.87
C MET A 1 -8.97 33.16 60.11
N ARG A 2 -10.27 32.92 59.88
CA ARG A 2 -10.76 31.77 59.08
C ARG A 2 -10.78 32.03 57.56
N ILE A 3 -11.07 33.27 57.14
CA ILE A 3 -11.18 33.66 55.71
C ILE A 3 -9.85 33.48 54.96
N THR A 4 -8.71 33.78 55.60
CA THR A 4 -7.38 33.63 55.00
C THR A 4 -7.00 32.19 54.69
N LYS A 5 -7.44 31.21 55.49
CA LYS A 5 -7.18 29.78 55.23
C LYS A 5 -7.98 29.27 54.03
N SER A 6 -9.25 29.68 53.90
CA SER A 6 -10.09 29.29 52.76
C SER A 6 -9.58 29.86 51.44
N ILE A 7 -9.08 31.10 51.42
CA ILE A 7 -8.49 31.70 50.23
C ILE A 7 -7.23 30.95 49.79
N ILE A 8 -6.34 30.61 50.74
CA ILE A 8 -5.12 29.84 50.43
C ILE A 8 -5.47 28.47 49.83
N ILE A 9 -6.47 27.77 50.40
CA ILE A 9 -6.92 26.47 49.89
C ILE A 9 -7.48 26.59 48.46
N ILE A 10 -8.28 27.62 48.18
CA ILE A 10 -8.84 27.86 46.85
C ILE A 10 -7.74 28.17 45.83
N VAL A 11 -6.75 28.99 46.20
CA VAL A 11 -5.62 29.32 45.33
C VAL A 11 -4.77 28.07 45.04
N VAL A 12 -4.49 27.25 46.05
CA VAL A 12 -3.75 25.98 45.86
C VAL A 12 -4.55 25.02 44.97
N MET A 13 -5.86 24.89 45.17
CA MET A 13 -6.70 24.05 44.31
C MET A 13 -6.68 24.56 42.86
N LEU A 14 -6.81 25.87 42.64
CA LEU A 14 -6.75 26.49 41.31
C LEU A 14 -5.42 26.19 40.61
N ILE A 15 -4.29 26.37 41.30
CA ILE A 15 -2.96 26.08 40.77
C ILE A 15 -2.86 24.60 40.38
N VAL A 16 -3.30 23.68 41.25
CA VAL A 16 -3.26 22.24 40.97
C VAL A 16 -4.14 21.88 39.76
N THR A 17 -5.37 22.39 39.68
CA THR A 17 -6.24 22.14 38.52
C THR A 17 -5.66 22.71 37.23
N LEU A 18 -5.07 23.91 37.26
CA LEU A 18 -4.46 24.51 36.08
C LEU A 18 -3.22 23.73 35.63
N SER A 19 -2.38 23.30 36.56
CA SER A 19 -1.22 22.45 36.25
C SER A 19 -1.63 21.09 35.65
N LEU A 20 -2.67 20.45 36.20
CA LEU A 20 -3.19 19.19 35.65
C LEU A 20 -3.83 19.38 34.26
N PHE A 21 -4.50 20.51 34.04
CA PHE A 21 -5.06 20.86 32.73
C PHE A 21 -3.96 21.10 31.69
N LEU A 22 -2.87 21.79 32.06
CA LEU A 22 -1.71 22.01 31.19
C LEU A 22 -0.99 20.69 30.87
N VAL A 23 -0.78 19.81 31.85
CA VAL A 23 -0.22 18.47 31.62
C VAL A 23 -1.13 17.64 30.71
N ALA A 24 -2.45 17.69 30.89
CA ALA A 24 -3.39 17.00 30.02
C ALA A 24 -3.38 17.57 28.58
N LEU A 25 -3.26 18.89 28.41
CA LEU A 25 -3.09 19.55 27.12
C LEU A 25 -1.77 19.13 26.44
N GLU A 26 -0.69 19.10 27.21
CA GLU A 26 0.63 18.75 26.72
C GLU A 26 0.74 17.25 26.39
N CYS A 27 0.16 16.36 27.19
CA CYS A 27 0.00 14.94 26.82
C CYS A 27 -0.89 14.75 25.59
N ARG A 28 -1.93 15.58 25.42
CA ARG A 28 -2.82 15.51 24.24
C ARG A 28 -2.15 16.03 22.97
N TRP A 29 -1.23 16.99 23.10
CA TRP A 29 -0.53 17.60 21.95
C TRP A 29 0.77 16.85 21.61
N ASN A 30 1.57 16.47 22.62
CA ASN A 30 2.81 15.71 22.46
C ASN A 30 2.57 14.20 22.24
N GLY A 31 1.34 13.72 22.47
CA GLY A 31 0.98 12.32 22.24
C GLY A 31 0.72 11.97 20.77
N LYS A 32 0.66 12.95 19.87
CA LYS A 32 0.60 12.67 18.43
C LYS A 32 2.02 12.68 17.87
N THR A 33 2.58 11.49 17.65
CA THR A 33 3.75 11.35 16.78
C THR A 33 3.31 11.52 15.33
N SER A 34 4.11 12.21 14.51
CA SER A 34 3.87 12.27 13.06
C SER A 34 3.74 10.85 12.49
N PRO A 35 2.81 10.60 11.57
CA PRO A 35 2.65 9.28 10.96
C PRO A 35 3.95 8.86 10.28
N LYS A 36 4.36 7.60 10.50
CA LYS A 36 5.53 7.03 9.82
C LYS A 36 5.14 6.66 8.40
N ILE A 37 5.48 7.53 7.44
CA ILE A 37 5.26 7.33 6.01
C ILE A 37 6.57 7.03 5.28
N PHE A 38 6.44 6.36 4.13
CA PHE A 38 7.54 6.04 3.23
C PHE A 38 7.26 6.59 1.84
N VAL A 39 8.11 7.51 1.39
CA VAL A 39 8.07 8.15 0.08
C VAL A 39 9.31 7.72 -0.69
N GLY A 40 9.15 7.19 -1.89
CA GLY A 40 10.27 6.58 -2.59
C GLY A 40 10.03 6.29 -4.05
N VAL A 41 11.01 5.58 -4.61
CA VAL A 41 10.94 5.07 -5.98
C VAL A 41 11.22 3.58 -5.99
N GLU A 42 10.57 2.88 -6.91
CA GLU A 42 10.89 1.49 -7.22
C GLU A 42 11.83 1.47 -8.42
N PHE A 43 12.95 0.76 -8.28
CA PHE A 43 13.94 0.60 -9.33
C PHE A 43 13.84 -0.81 -9.94
N ALA A 44 13.34 -0.91 -11.17
CA ALA A 44 13.08 -2.19 -11.83
C ALA A 44 13.77 -2.32 -13.19
N TYR A 45 14.40 -3.45 -13.48
CA TYR A 45 15.15 -3.82 -14.70
C TYR A 45 16.39 -2.97 -15.13
N GLY A 46 17.33 -2.67 -14.23
CA GLY A 46 18.63 -2.03 -14.51
C GLY A 46 19.81 -2.67 -13.77
N ASP A 47 20.95 -1.97 -13.69
CA ASP A 47 22.15 -2.46 -12.98
C ASP A 47 22.43 -1.74 -11.65
N ALA A 48 23.51 -2.17 -10.97
CA ALA A 48 23.94 -1.63 -9.70
C ALA A 48 24.29 -0.14 -9.75
N ASN A 49 24.94 0.31 -10.83
CA ASN A 49 25.35 1.70 -10.98
C ASN A 49 24.16 2.59 -11.28
N ASP A 50 23.24 2.13 -12.12
CA ASP A 50 21.98 2.79 -12.39
C ASP A 50 21.16 2.98 -11.10
N CYS A 51 21.10 1.95 -10.24
CA CYS A 51 20.44 2.02 -8.94
C CYS A 51 21.06 3.10 -8.05
N LYS A 52 22.40 3.12 -7.92
CA LYS A 52 23.13 4.13 -7.14
C LYS A 52 22.89 5.54 -7.67
N ARG A 53 22.89 5.73 -9.00
CA ARG A 53 22.58 7.04 -9.60
C ARG A 53 21.15 7.49 -9.27
N LEU A 54 20.18 6.58 -9.28
CA LEU A 54 18.82 6.93 -8.87
C LEU A 54 18.77 7.31 -7.39
N VAL A 55 19.43 6.54 -6.50
CA VAL A 55 19.55 6.87 -5.07
C VAL A 55 20.14 8.26 -4.88
N ASP A 56 21.24 8.58 -5.56
CA ASP A 56 21.86 9.92 -5.50
C ASP A 56 20.90 11.03 -5.94
N LYS A 57 20.09 10.78 -6.97
CA LYS A 57 19.10 11.73 -7.47
C LYS A 57 17.96 11.97 -6.48
N VAL A 58 17.51 10.97 -5.71
CA VAL A 58 16.29 11.07 -4.89
C VAL A 58 16.50 11.17 -3.39
N LYS A 59 17.68 10.84 -2.87
CA LYS A 59 17.90 10.64 -1.41
C LYS A 59 17.62 11.87 -0.53
N ASN A 60 17.60 13.08 -1.10
CA ASN A 60 17.35 14.31 -0.36
C ASN A 60 15.85 14.64 -0.21
N PHE A 61 14.98 13.97 -0.96
CA PHE A 61 13.54 14.22 -0.95
C PHE A 61 12.71 12.92 -0.96
N THR A 62 13.32 11.81 -0.56
CA THR A 62 12.67 10.52 -0.36
C THR A 62 13.28 9.83 0.86
N ASN A 63 12.62 8.81 1.37
CA ASN A 63 13.14 8.01 2.49
C ASN A 63 13.01 6.48 2.27
N LEU A 64 12.67 6.06 1.05
CA LEU A 64 12.47 4.67 0.65
C LEU A 64 13.02 4.40 -0.76
N LEU A 65 13.62 3.23 -0.95
CA LEU A 65 13.87 2.63 -2.26
C LEU A 65 13.34 1.19 -2.31
N ILE A 66 12.60 0.82 -3.35
CA ILE A 66 12.29 -0.60 -3.63
C ILE A 66 13.26 -1.12 -4.68
N VAL A 67 14.00 -2.19 -4.36
CA VAL A 67 14.88 -2.88 -5.30
C VAL A 67 14.06 -3.93 -6.05
N GLY A 68 13.42 -3.52 -7.14
CA GLY A 68 12.57 -4.34 -8.02
C GLY A 68 13.34 -5.14 -9.08
N LEU A 69 14.49 -5.72 -8.69
CA LEU A 69 15.45 -6.33 -9.64
C LEU A 69 15.68 -7.81 -9.36
N PRO A 70 14.93 -8.72 -10.02
CA PRO A 70 15.17 -10.15 -9.91
C PRO A 70 16.63 -10.54 -10.16
N GLU A 71 17.24 -10.03 -11.23
CA GLU A 71 18.58 -10.42 -11.68
C GLU A 71 19.66 -10.04 -10.67
N LEU A 72 19.55 -8.84 -10.09
CA LEU A 72 20.45 -8.35 -9.05
C LEU A 72 20.38 -9.26 -7.82
N THR A 73 19.18 -9.70 -7.46
CA THR A 73 19.03 -10.56 -6.28
C THR A 73 19.68 -11.92 -6.45
N PHE A 74 19.89 -12.44 -7.67
CA PHE A 74 20.63 -13.70 -7.83
C PHE A 74 22.13 -13.59 -7.51
N ASN A 75 22.68 -12.38 -7.43
CA ASN A 75 24.06 -12.12 -7.06
C ASN A 75 24.15 -11.52 -5.65
N GLN A 76 24.46 -12.36 -4.65
CA GLN A 76 24.52 -11.93 -3.25
C GLN A 76 25.47 -10.75 -3.02
N THR A 77 26.62 -10.72 -3.69
CA THR A 77 27.62 -9.66 -3.52
C THR A 77 27.09 -8.32 -4.02
N GLN A 78 26.48 -8.29 -5.21
CA GLN A 78 25.87 -7.07 -5.75
C GLN A 78 24.66 -6.63 -4.92
N LEU A 79 23.84 -7.58 -4.46
CA LEU A 79 22.73 -7.28 -3.56
C LEU A 79 23.20 -6.62 -2.26
N ASN A 80 24.23 -7.17 -1.63
CA ASN A 80 24.83 -6.57 -0.43
C ASN A 80 25.36 -5.16 -0.70
N GLU A 81 26.13 -4.99 -1.79
CA GLU A 81 26.72 -3.71 -2.16
C GLU A 81 25.66 -2.60 -2.33
N ILE A 82 24.54 -2.92 -2.97
CA ILE A 82 23.48 -1.96 -3.24
C ILE A 82 22.67 -1.67 -1.97
N CYS A 83 22.30 -2.69 -1.19
CA CYS A 83 21.63 -2.49 0.09
C CYS A 83 22.49 -1.67 1.07
N ASP A 84 23.81 -1.91 1.11
CA ASP A 84 24.76 -1.12 1.89
C ASP A 84 24.79 0.34 1.45
N TYR A 85 24.78 0.58 0.14
CA TYR A 85 24.76 1.92 -0.42
C TYR A 85 23.46 2.68 -0.10
N ILE A 86 22.31 2.00 -0.20
CA ILE A 86 20.99 2.57 0.12
C ILE A 86 20.93 2.92 1.62
N TYR A 87 21.37 1.99 2.47
CA TYR A 87 21.44 2.19 3.92
C TYR A 87 22.37 3.35 4.30
N ALA A 88 23.57 3.41 3.72
CA ALA A 88 24.52 4.50 3.94
C ALA A 88 23.99 5.86 3.45
N SER A 89 23.07 5.85 2.48
CA SER A 89 22.37 7.05 1.99
C SER A 89 21.20 7.47 2.88
N GLY A 90 20.93 6.76 3.99
CA GLY A 90 19.90 7.10 4.97
C GLY A 90 18.48 6.66 4.61
N LEU A 91 18.32 5.86 3.55
CA LEU A 91 17.02 5.39 3.06
C LEU A 91 16.61 4.07 3.71
N HIS A 92 15.30 3.86 3.80
CA HIS A 92 14.73 2.53 4.01
C HIS A 92 14.67 1.78 2.69
N PHE A 93 14.55 0.45 2.73
CA PHE A 93 14.42 -0.32 1.51
C PHE A 93 13.61 -1.60 1.65
N ILE A 94 13.05 -2.00 0.51
CA ILE A 94 12.35 -3.27 0.28
C ILE A 94 13.08 -3.97 -0.86
N VAL A 95 13.22 -5.30 -0.78
CA VAL A 95 13.93 -6.08 -1.81
C VAL A 95 12.98 -7.06 -2.48
N MET A 96 12.94 -7.03 -3.80
CA MET A 96 12.20 -8.02 -4.59
C MET A 96 12.94 -9.36 -4.58
N PHE A 97 12.23 -10.41 -4.23
CA PHE A 97 12.71 -11.78 -4.43
C PHE A 97 11.83 -12.51 -5.44
N THR A 98 12.35 -13.61 -5.97
CA THR A 98 11.64 -14.55 -6.85
C THR A 98 11.61 -15.93 -6.22
N ASN A 99 11.27 -16.99 -6.96
CA ASN A 99 11.22 -18.33 -6.41
C ASN A 99 12.53 -18.66 -5.67
N PRO A 100 12.49 -19.05 -4.38
CA PRO A 100 13.69 -19.35 -3.59
C PRO A 100 14.58 -20.45 -4.19
N GLN A 101 14.02 -21.35 -5.02
CA GLN A 101 14.79 -22.38 -5.72
C GLN A 101 15.64 -21.83 -6.88
N SER A 102 15.41 -20.59 -7.32
CA SER A 102 16.20 -19.93 -8.37
C SER A 102 17.54 -19.38 -7.87
N TYR A 103 17.80 -19.39 -6.56
CA TYR A 103 19.02 -18.84 -5.96
C TYR A 103 20.06 -19.93 -5.71
N ILE A 104 21.07 -19.97 -6.57
CA ILE A 104 22.10 -21.03 -6.58
C ILE A 104 23.22 -20.74 -5.57
N THR A 105 23.59 -19.47 -5.42
CA THR A 105 24.79 -19.05 -4.69
C THR A 105 24.54 -18.79 -3.20
N TYR A 106 23.28 -18.58 -2.81
CA TYR A 106 22.89 -18.36 -1.42
C TYR A 106 21.40 -18.66 -1.24
N HIS A 107 20.95 -18.75 0.00
CA HIS A 107 19.55 -18.98 0.33
C HIS A 107 18.86 -17.67 0.77
N PRO A 108 17.80 -17.20 0.08
CA PRO A 108 17.13 -15.93 0.39
C PRO A 108 16.72 -15.77 1.84
N TYR A 109 16.15 -16.82 2.45
CA TYR A 109 15.79 -16.80 3.89
C TYR A 109 16.97 -16.42 4.79
N VAL A 110 18.16 -17.00 4.54
CA VAL A 110 19.35 -16.72 5.35
C VAL A 110 19.83 -15.29 5.12
N TRP A 111 19.73 -14.79 3.89
CA TRP A 111 20.05 -13.41 3.58
C TRP A 111 19.10 -12.44 4.28
N ILE A 112 17.79 -12.69 4.22
CA ILE A 112 16.74 -11.86 4.84
C ILE A 112 16.95 -11.76 6.36
N MET A 113 17.27 -12.87 7.02
CA MET A 113 17.58 -12.87 8.46
C MET A 113 18.80 -11.98 8.78
N LYS A 114 19.89 -12.14 8.02
CA LYS A 114 21.10 -11.31 8.19
C LYS A 114 20.85 -9.83 7.85
N ALA A 115 20.05 -9.55 6.83
CA ALA A 115 19.68 -8.19 6.46
C ALA A 115 18.83 -7.53 7.55
N SER A 116 17.90 -8.28 8.15
CA SER A 116 17.09 -7.80 9.28
C SER A 116 17.96 -7.45 10.49
N GLU A 117 18.96 -8.28 10.81
CA GLU A 117 19.93 -7.99 11.88
C GLU A 117 20.83 -6.80 11.56
N LYS A 118 21.35 -6.72 10.33
CA LYS A 118 22.32 -5.71 9.91
C LYS A 118 21.72 -4.32 9.74
N TYR A 119 20.55 -4.24 9.10
CA TYR A 119 19.93 -2.98 8.69
C TYR A 119 18.77 -2.57 9.60
N ASN A 120 18.36 -3.45 10.53
CA ASN A 120 17.29 -3.23 11.52
C ASN A 120 16.04 -2.60 10.89
N GLU A 121 15.57 -1.45 11.39
CA GLU A 121 14.35 -0.82 10.95
C GLU A 121 14.41 -0.24 9.53
N ARG A 122 15.60 -0.21 8.90
CA ARG A 122 15.79 0.28 7.53
C ARG A 122 15.45 -0.76 6.47
N PHE A 123 15.57 -2.05 6.78
CA PHE A 123 15.06 -3.10 5.91
C PHE A 123 13.60 -3.39 6.25
N LEU A 124 12.69 -2.99 5.36
CA LEU A 124 11.25 -3.01 5.65
C LEU A 124 10.58 -4.35 5.32
N GLY A 125 11.19 -5.14 4.43
CA GLY A 125 10.72 -6.46 4.06
C GLY A 125 10.98 -6.85 2.62
N VAL A 126 10.21 -7.80 2.14
CA VAL A 126 10.40 -8.42 0.82
C VAL A 126 9.23 -8.13 -0.10
N TYR A 127 9.52 -7.80 -1.34
CA TYR A 127 8.53 -7.70 -2.41
C TYR A 127 8.50 -9.04 -3.13
N TYR A 128 7.33 -9.68 -3.24
CA TYR A 128 7.25 -11.01 -3.82
C TYR A 128 5.92 -11.25 -4.55
N TYR A 129 6.05 -11.84 -5.75
CA TYR A 129 4.96 -12.18 -6.65
C TYR A 129 4.13 -10.95 -7.06
N ASP A 130 4.59 -10.30 -8.12
CA ASP A 130 4.00 -9.08 -8.67
C ASP A 130 2.63 -9.34 -9.31
N GLU A 131 1.65 -8.46 -9.06
CA GLU A 131 0.34 -8.41 -9.72
C GLU A 131 -0.48 -9.73 -9.71
N PRO A 132 -0.59 -10.46 -8.58
CA PRO A 132 -1.29 -11.75 -8.56
C PRO A 132 -2.76 -11.65 -9.00
N GLY A 133 -3.49 -10.66 -8.51
CA GLY A 133 -4.89 -10.38 -8.82
C GLY A 133 -5.09 -9.87 -10.24
N GLY A 134 -4.24 -8.95 -10.67
CA GLY A 134 -4.18 -8.47 -12.03
C GLY A 134 -4.00 -9.59 -13.06
N LYS A 135 -2.96 -10.43 -12.87
CA LYS A 135 -2.70 -11.62 -13.71
C LYS A 135 -3.88 -12.58 -13.73
N GLN A 136 -4.57 -12.75 -12.61
CA GLN A 136 -5.77 -13.57 -12.54
C GLN A 136 -6.88 -13.01 -13.42
N LEU A 137 -7.17 -11.72 -13.31
CA LEU A 137 -8.24 -11.05 -14.05
C LEU A 137 -7.98 -10.96 -15.55
N ASP A 138 -6.71 -10.89 -15.96
CA ASP A 138 -6.31 -10.85 -17.37
C ASP A 138 -6.19 -12.20 -18.05
N GLY A 139 -6.32 -13.29 -17.28
CA GLY A 139 -6.01 -14.62 -17.78
C GLY A 139 -4.53 -14.76 -18.18
N GLY A 140 -3.65 -13.96 -17.56
CA GLY A 140 -2.23 -13.87 -17.90
C GLY A 140 -1.42 -15.08 -17.44
N VAL A 141 -0.16 -15.11 -17.87
CA VAL A 141 0.82 -16.09 -17.37
C VAL A 141 1.00 -15.86 -15.87
N GLY A 142 0.83 -16.92 -15.08
CA GLY A 142 0.88 -16.85 -13.62
C GLY A 142 -0.48 -16.63 -12.94
N ARG A 143 -1.61 -16.70 -13.66
CA ARG A 143 -2.91 -16.81 -12.99
C ARG A 143 -2.98 -18.08 -12.13
N MET A 144 -3.63 -17.99 -10.98
CA MET A 144 -3.75 -19.09 -10.02
C MET A 144 -4.93 -20.00 -10.31
N VAL A 145 -6.04 -19.44 -10.80
CA VAL A 145 -7.28 -20.14 -11.09
C VAL A 145 -7.46 -20.22 -12.59
N VAL A 146 -7.50 -21.44 -13.12
CA VAL A 146 -7.74 -21.71 -14.54
C VAL A 146 -9.19 -22.11 -14.77
N GLU A 147 -9.77 -22.82 -13.80
CA GLU A 147 -11.15 -23.31 -13.79
C GLU A 147 -11.67 -23.38 -12.36
N ALA A 148 -12.98 -23.23 -12.20
CA ALA A 148 -13.72 -23.40 -10.95
C ALA A 148 -15.21 -23.55 -11.27
N GLU A 149 -15.96 -24.29 -10.46
CA GLU A 149 -17.39 -24.48 -10.60
C GLU A 149 -18.19 -23.26 -10.13
N ASN A 150 -17.65 -22.51 -9.16
CA ASN A 150 -18.30 -21.35 -8.56
C ASN A 150 -17.29 -20.38 -7.92
N TYR A 151 -17.79 -19.22 -7.46
CA TYR A 151 -16.96 -18.15 -6.88
C TYR A 151 -16.20 -18.59 -5.62
N THR A 152 -16.83 -19.39 -4.75
CA THR A 152 -16.17 -19.89 -3.53
C THR A 152 -15.02 -20.81 -3.85
N GLU A 153 -15.17 -21.70 -4.83
CA GLU A 153 -14.07 -22.55 -5.28
C GLU A 153 -12.94 -21.72 -5.90
N ALA A 154 -13.25 -20.75 -6.77
CA ALA A 154 -12.24 -19.86 -7.35
C ALA A 154 -11.47 -19.08 -6.26
N ALA A 155 -12.18 -18.51 -5.29
CA ALA A 155 -11.57 -17.79 -4.17
C ALA A 155 -10.64 -18.70 -3.34
N ASN A 156 -11.08 -19.94 -3.05
CA ASN A 156 -10.29 -20.90 -2.30
C ASN A 156 -9.03 -21.33 -3.05
N ILE A 157 -9.14 -21.64 -4.35
CA ILE A 157 -7.99 -21.98 -5.20
C ILE A 157 -7.02 -20.81 -5.21
N TYR A 158 -7.49 -19.60 -5.54
CA TYR A 158 -6.67 -18.40 -5.61
C TYR A 158 -5.90 -18.16 -4.31
N VAL A 159 -6.60 -18.10 -3.17
CA VAL A 159 -6.00 -17.82 -1.86
C VAL A 159 -5.02 -18.91 -1.45
N ASN A 160 -5.34 -20.19 -1.66
CA ASN A 160 -4.46 -21.29 -1.26
C ASN A 160 -3.18 -21.33 -2.09
N TYR A 161 -3.28 -21.14 -3.40
CA TYR A 161 -2.11 -21.12 -4.28
C TYR A 161 -1.24 -19.89 -4.01
N LEU A 162 -1.84 -18.70 -3.88
CA LEU A 162 -1.10 -17.49 -3.56
C LEU A 162 -0.42 -17.58 -2.20
N ARG A 163 -1.10 -18.14 -1.19
CA ARG A 163 -0.49 -18.42 0.12
C ARG A 163 0.71 -19.35 0.01
N ALA A 164 0.59 -20.45 -0.72
CA ALA A 164 1.70 -21.40 -0.91
C ALA A 164 2.92 -20.74 -1.59
N HIS A 165 2.69 -19.80 -2.51
CA HIS A 165 3.74 -19.02 -3.13
C HIS A 165 4.48 -18.11 -2.13
N ILE A 166 3.75 -17.42 -1.26
CA ILE A 166 4.35 -16.43 -0.34
C ILE A 166 4.83 -17.03 0.98
N GLU A 167 4.37 -18.23 1.33
CA GLU A 167 4.58 -18.88 2.63
C GLU A 167 6.06 -18.87 3.05
N TYR A 168 6.97 -19.20 2.13
CA TYR A 168 8.42 -19.18 2.36
C TYR A 168 8.91 -17.85 2.97
N TYR A 169 8.39 -16.73 2.48
CA TYR A 169 8.76 -15.39 2.92
C TYR A 169 8.04 -14.99 4.21
N THR A 170 6.80 -15.44 4.42
CA THR A 170 6.07 -15.14 5.66
C THR A 170 6.77 -15.68 6.92
N TYR A 171 7.53 -16.80 6.80
CA TYR A 171 8.30 -17.36 7.91
C TYR A 171 9.54 -16.55 8.32
N THR A 172 9.94 -15.55 7.53
CA THR A 172 11.10 -14.69 7.84
C THR A 172 10.78 -13.60 8.86
N ARG A 173 9.50 -13.39 9.21
CA ARG A 173 9.01 -12.36 10.13
C ARG A 173 9.30 -10.91 9.70
N VAL A 174 9.71 -10.69 8.44
CA VAL A 174 9.65 -9.37 7.81
C VAL A 174 8.35 -9.23 7.05
N ASN A 175 7.97 -8.00 6.74
CA ASN A 175 6.75 -7.77 5.96
C ASN A 175 6.89 -8.34 4.54
N VAL A 176 5.82 -8.95 4.05
CA VAL A 176 5.69 -9.38 2.65
C VAL A 176 4.82 -8.36 1.89
N PHE A 177 5.40 -7.80 0.84
CA PHE A 177 4.80 -6.81 -0.04
C PHE A 177 4.44 -7.42 -1.39
N THR A 178 3.37 -6.90 -1.99
CA THR A 178 3.11 -7.01 -3.44
C THR A 178 2.58 -5.70 -3.96
N SER A 179 2.55 -5.56 -5.28
CA SER A 179 1.82 -4.53 -5.99
C SER A 179 0.73 -5.16 -6.84
N ASP A 180 -0.44 -4.54 -6.91
CA ASP A 180 -1.57 -5.09 -7.66
C ASP A 180 -2.53 -4.00 -8.16
N TYR A 181 -3.35 -4.36 -9.16
CA TYR A 181 -4.43 -3.55 -9.73
C TYR A 181 -5.81 -4.21 -9.59
N GLY A 182 -5.94 -5.31 -8.83
CA GLY A 182 -7.23 -5.93 -8.54
C GLY A 182 -7.16 -6.94 -7.40
N LEU A 183 -8.34 -7.42 -6.96
CA LEU A 183 -8.47 -8.52 -5.99
C LEU A 183 -7.77 -8.35 -4.63
N TYR A 184 -7.49 -7.11 -4.20
CA TYR A 184 -6.77 -6.78 -2.95
C TYR A 184 -7.25 -7.50 -1.69
N TRP A 185 -8.55 -7.75 -1.56
CA TRP A 185 -9.09 -8.51 -0.43
C TRP A 185 -8.47 -9.89 -0.29
N PHE A 186 -8.26 -10.55 -1.43
CA PHE A 186 -7.74 -11.90 -1.51
C PHE A 186 -6.22 -11.95 -1.35
N ASP A 187 -5.50 -10.87 -1.68
CA ASP A 187 -4.08 -10.72 -1.38
C ASP A 187 -3.84 -10.73 0.15
N TYR A 188 -4.58 -9.89 0.89
CA TYR A 188 -4.48 -9.89 2.35
C TYR A 188 -4.96 -11.22 2.96
N LYS A 189 -6.00 -11.84 2.37
CA LYS A 189 -6.48 -13.17 2.79
C LYS A 189 -5.43 -14.27 2.58
N ALA A 190 -4.62 -14.17 1.53
CA ALA A 190 -3.53 -15.10 1.24
C ALA A 190 -2.39 -14.95 2.26
N GLY A 191 -2.10 -13.72 2.69
CA GLY A 191 -1.17 -13.44 3.80
C GLY A 191 -0.21 -12.28 3.59
N TYR A 192 -0.42 -11.42 2.59
CA TYR A 192 0.40 -10.22 2.43
C TYR A 192 0.25 -9.26 3.62
N ASP A 193 1.35 -8.59 3.97
CA ASP A 193 1.36 -7.57 5.02
C ASP A 193 1.05 -6.18 4.48
N VAL A 194 1.44 -5.93 3.23
CA VAL A 194 1.24 -4.66 2.54
C VAL A 194 0.95 -4.92 1.06
N VAL A 195 -0.13 -4.31 0.57
CA VAL A 195 -0.42 -4.24 -0.86
C VAL A 195 -0.22 -2.81 -1.34
N LEU A 196 0.55 -2.64 -2.42
CA LEU A 196 0.73 -1.39 -3.13
C LEU A 196 -0.27 -1.34 -4.29
N ILE A 197 -1.22 -0.42 -4.24
CA ILE A 197 -2.15 -0.19 -5.34
C ILE A 197 -1.38 0.37 -6.53
N GLN A 198 -1.57 -0.21 -7.70
CA GLN A 198 -1.06 0.38 -8.93
C GLN A 198 -1.96 1.52 -9.42
N PHE A 199 -1.44 2.74 -9.34
CA PHE A 199 -2.03 3.88 -10.04
C PHE A 199 -1.45 3.93 -11.45
N GLY A 200 -2.16 3.29 -12.37
CA GLY A 200 -1.79 3.17 -13.78
C GLY A 200 -3.02 2.98 -14.67
N TRP A 201 -2.80 2.90 -15.99
CA TRP A 201 -3.79 2.56 -17.02
C TRP A 201 -5.12 3.32 -16.95
N ASN A 202 -5.10 4.56 -16.42
CA ASN A 202 -6.28 5.40 -16.20
C ASN A 202 -7.40 4.71 -15.38
N HIS A 203 -7.03 3.76 -14.51
CA HIS A 203 -7.97 3.14 -13.57
C HIS A 203 -8.51 4.19 -12.58
N SER A 204 -9.73 3.97 -12.09
CA SER A 204 -10.35 4.84 -11.08
C SER A 204 -9.58 4.78 -9.77
N LYS A 205 -8.80 5.83 -9.47
CA LYS A 205 -7.99 5.93 -8.23
C LYS A 205 -8.86 5.88 -6.97
N PRO A 206 -10.01 6.61 -6.86
CA PRO A 206 -10.87 6.50 -5.68
C PRO A 206 -11.46 5.10 -5.47
N LEU A 207 -11.79 4.39 -6.56
CA LEU A 207 -12.32 3.01 -6.48
C LEU A 207 -11.26 2.05 -5.93
N ASN A 208 -10.04 2.11 -6.47
CA ASN A 208 -8.94 1.26 -6.03
C ASN A 208 -8.55 1.55 -4.57
N ILE A 209 -8.52 2.84 -4.17
CA ILE A 209 -8.37 3.21 -2.76
C ILE A 209 -9.46 2.56 -1.90
N ALA A 210 -10.73 2.66 -2.30
CA ALA A 210 -11.83 2.11 -1.51
C ALA A 210 -11.71 0.57 -1.35
N LEU A 211 -11.34 -0.14 -2.41
CA LEU A 211 -11.12 -1.59 -2.40
C LEU A 211 -9.93 -2.00 -1.50
N CYS A 212 -8.76 -1.43 -1.75
CA CYS A 212 -7.53 -1.82 -1.05
C CYS A 212 -7.51 -1.35 0.41
N ARG A 213 -7.90 -0.10 0.67
CA ARG A 213 -7.97 0.42 2.05
C ARG A 213 -9.03 -0.33 2.86
N GLY A 214 -10.16 -0.66 2.25
CA GLY A 214 -11.20 -1.50 2.88
C GLY A 214 -10.65 -2.87 3.30
N ALA A 215 -9.94 -3.54 2.39
CA ALA A 215 -9.26 -4.79 2.68
C ALA A 215 -8.20 -4.63 3.79
N ALA A 216 -7.27 -3.69 3.65
CA ALA A 216 -6.22 -3.44 4.63
C ALA A 216 -6.80 -3.16 6.03
N ASN A 217 -7.86 -2.34 6.11
CA ASN A 217 -8.57 -2.05 7.36
C ASN A 217 -9.19 -3.32 7.97
N ALA A 218 -9.85 -4.15 7.16
CA ALA A 218 -10.47 -5.39 7.64
C ALA A 218 -9.44 -6.35 8.24
N TYR A 219 -8.28 -6.51 7.61
CA TYR A 219 -7.19 -7.37 8.07
C TYR A 219 -6.25 -6.70 9.08
N GLY A 220 -6.43 -5.41 9.38
CA GLY A 220 -5.56 -4.66 10.29
C GLY A 220 -4.13 -4.51 9.76
N LYS A 221 -3.98 -4.32 8.44
CA LYS A 221 -2.73 -4.25 7.71
C LYS A 221 -2.49 -2.85 7.14
N ASP A 222 -1.26 -2.59 6.73
CA ASP A 222 -0.88 -1.35 6.05
C ASP A 222 -1.08 -1.50 4.53
N TRP A 223 -1.22 -0.38 3.82
CA TRP A 223 -1.30 -0.35 2.35
C TRP A 223 -0.53 0.84 1.79
N GLY A 224 -0.31 0.84 0.48
CA GLY A 224 0.34 1.95 -0.22
C GLY A 224 -0.08 2.08 -1.66
N VAL A 225 0.65 2.91 -2.40
CA VAL A 225 0.52 3.05 -3.85
C VAL A 225 1.87 2.92 -4.52
N VAL A 226 1.89 2.36 -5.73
CA VAL A 226 2.94 2.56 -6.71
C VAL A 226 2.32 3.22 -7.95
N ILE A 227 2.82 4.41 -8.28
CA ILE A 227 2.42 5.10 -9.52
C ILE A 227 3.23 4.50 -10.66
N THR A 228 2.55 3.97 -11.66
CA THR A 228 3.15 3.16 -12.74
C THR A 228 2.59 3.57 -14.11
N TRP A 229 2.86 2.76 -15.14
CA TRP A 229 2.50 3.00 -16.53
C TRP A 229 1.07 3.50 -16.70
N THR A 230 0.94 4.71 -17.24
CA THR A 230 -0.31 5.29 -17.72
C THR A 230 -0.46 5.10 -19.23
N PHE A 231 0.66 5.12 -19.95
CA PHE A 231 0.72 5.01 -21.42
C PHE A 231 1.66 3.86 -21.85
N THR A 232 1.36 3.23 -22.98
CA THR A 232 2.22 2.18 -23.59
C THR A 232 3.37 2.76 -24.43
N SER A 233 3.41 4.08 -24.58
CA SER A 233 4.43 4.86 -25.27
C SER A 233 4.86 6.06 -24.42
N PRO A 234 6.01 6.72 -24.70
CA PRO A 234 6.39 7.94 -23.98
C PRO A 234 5.23 8.95 -23.93
N PRO A 235 5.03 9.65 -22.79
CA PRO A 235 5.91 9.73 -21.62
C PRO A 235 5.81 8.56 -20.62
N TYR A 236 5.01 7.53 -20.92
CA TYR A 236 4.77 6.33 -20.10
C TYR A 236 4.08 6.57 -18.76
N LEU A 237 4.54 7.53 -17.96
CA LEU A 237 3.85 8.02 -16.76
C LEU A 237 2.98 9.24 -17.12
N ALA A 238 2.07 9.57 -16.21
CA ALA A 238 1.32 10.83 -16.20
C ALA A 238 2.25 12.05 -16.03
N SER A 239 1.76 13.27 -16.22
CA SER A 239 2.60 14.47 -16.03
C SER A 239 3.08 14.62 -14.57
N GLY A 240 4.11 15.46 -14.32
CA GLY A 240 4.56 15.76 -12.95
C GLY A 240 3.46 16.33 -12.05
N GLU A 241 2.55 17.14 -12.59
CA GLU A 241 1.41 17.68 -11.84
C GLU A 241 0.41 16.59 -11.44
N GLU A 242 0.07 15.70 -12.37
CA GLU A 242 -0.81 14.55 -12.10
C GLU A 242 -0.18 13.60 -11.09
N LEU A 243 1.12 13.32 -11.20
CA LEU A 243 1.87 12.52 -10.24
C LEU A 243 1.82 13.13 -8.83
N TYR A 244 2.07 14.44 -8.70
CA TYR A 244 1.96 15.14 -7.42
C TYR A 244 0.56 15.00 -6.80
N ASN A 245 -0.48 15.21 -7.62
CA ASN A 245 -1.87 15.12 -7.16
C ASN A 245 -2.22 13.70 -6.71
N ASP A 246 -1.71 12.68 -7.39
CA ASP A 246 -1.91 11.27 -7.06
C ASP A 246 -1.25 10.87 -5.74
N LEU A 247 -0.02 11.35 -5.50
CA LEU A 247 0.67 11.15 -4.22
C LEU A 247 -0.09 11.84 -3.07
N VAL A 248 -0.55 13.07 -3.26
CA VAL A 248 -1.35 13.80 -2.26
C VAL A 248 -2.67 13.08 -1.98
N LEU A 249 -3.34 12.59 -3.03
CA LEU A 249 -4.59 11.83 -2.93
C LEU A 249 -4.39 10.58 -2.06
N ALA A 250 -3.40 9.76 -2.37
CA ALA A 250 -3.08 8.54 -1.65
C ALA A 250 -2.69 8.82 -0.18
N TYR A 251 -1.85 9.84 0.04
CA TYR A 251 -1.43 10.27 1.37
C TYR A 251 -2.62 10.68 2.24
N LYS A 252 -3.51 11.52 1.70
CA LYS A 252 -4.74 11.94 2.42
C LYS A 252 -5.72 10.80 2.65
N ALA A 253 -5.72 9.78 1.80
CA ALA A 253 -6.51 8.57 1.99
C ALA A 253 -5.90 7.60 3.02
N GLY A 254 -4.65 7.81 3.43
CA GLY A 254 -3.98 7.04 4.48
C GLY A 254 -2.94 6.04 3.98
N ALA A 255 -2.53 6.09 2.71
CA ALA A 255 -1.43 5.27 2.19
C ALA A 255 -0.15 5.49 3.02
N LYS A 256 0.48 4.40 3.44
CA LYS A 256 1.74 4.45 4.21
C LYS A 256 2.97 4.43 3.32
N PHE A 257 2.87 3.79 2.17
CA PHE A 257 3.92 3.69 1.15
C PHE A 257 3.47 4.43 -0.10
N LEU A 258 4.31 5.35 -0.58
CA LEU A 258 4.05 6.23 -1.71
C LEU A 258 5.23 6.14 -2.66
N VAL A 259 5.09 5.30 -3.69
CA VAL A 259 6.19 4.87 -4.54
C VAL A 259 5.93 5.29 -5.99
N VAL A 260 6.96 5.64 -6.72
CA VAL A 260 6.90 5.84 -8.18
C VAL A 260 7.79 4.82 -8.87
N PHE A 261 7.23 4.14 -9.86
CA PHE A 261 7.93 3.11 -10.63
C PHE A 261 8.94 3.71 -11.62
N SER A 262 10.16 3.18 -11.62
CA SER A 262 11.25 3.56 -12.53
C SER A 262 11.79 2.36 -13.32
N TYR A 263 11.69 2.43 -14.65
CA TYR A 263 12.23 1.43 -15.58
C TYR A 263 13.45 1.95 -16.38
N PRO A 264 14.71 1.79 -15.90
CA PRO A 264 15.93 2.47 -16.32
C PRO A 264 16.43 2.12 -17.74
N ARG A 265 15.73 1.26 -18.48
CA ARG A 265 16.13 0.92 -19.86
C ARG A 265 15.72 1.96 -20.91
N ILE A 266 14.96 2.99 -20.51
CA ILE A 266 14.45 4.02 -21.43
C ILE A 266 15.34 5.28 -21.41
N THR A 267 15.60 5.83 -20.22
CA THR A 267 16.48 6.99 -20.00
C THR A 267 17.44 6.67 -18.85
N PRO A 268 18.44 7.52 -18.51
CA PRO A 268 19.31 7.28 -17.35
C PRO A 268 18.60 7.08 -16.01
N TYR A 269 17.34 7.52 -15.90
CA TYR A 269 16.44 7.31 -14.75
C TYR A 269 15.12 6.62 -15.17
N GLY A 270 15.15 5.94 -16.31
CA GLY A 270 14.05 5.13 -16.79
C GLY A 270 12.85 5.90 -17.28
N THR A 271 11.69 5.61 -16.68
CA THR A 271 10.42 6.30 -16.93
C THR A 271 10.36 7.68 -16.27
N LEU A 272 11.26 7.97 -15.33
CA LEU A 272 11.29 9.24 -14.62
C LEU A 272 11.98 10.33 -15.47
N THR A 273 11.39 11.52 -15.41
CA THR A 273 11.85 12.75 -16.07
C THR A 273 12.03 13.83 -15.00
N GLU A 274 12.56 15.01 -15.36
CA GLU A 274 12.80 16.06 -14.36
C GLU A 274 11.50 16.54 -13.68
N GLU A 275 10.39 16.67 -14.41
CA GLU A 275 9.09 17.04 -13.81
C GLU A 275 8.61 16.01 -12.78
N HIS A 276 8.94 14.73 -12.92
CA HIS A 276 8.59 13.70 -11.95
C HIS A 276 9.43 13.83 -10.67
N PHE A 277 10.71 14.20 -10.79
CA PHE A 277 11.56 14.47 -9.63
C PHE A 277 11.11 15.73 -8.89
N GLU A 278 10.79 16.80 -9.61
CA GLU A 278 10.22 18.03 -9.05
C GLU A 278 8.89 17.75 -8.32
N ALA A 279 8.04 16.90 -8.89
CA ALA A 279 6.79 16.47 -8.28
C ALA A 279 6.99 15.66 -6.98
N LEU A 280 7.95 14.73 -6.97
CA LEU A 280 8.35 13.98 -5.78
C LEU A 280 8.90 14.90 -4.68
N GLU A 281 9.77 15.86 -5.04
CA GLU A 281 10.32 16.83 -4.09
C GLU A 281 9.23 17.75 -3.53
N LYS A 282 8.33 18.24 -4.39
CA LYS A 282 7.16 19.02 -3.99
C LYS A 282 6.27 18.22 -3.03
N PHE A 283 6.03 16.95 -3.32
CA PHE A 283 5.25 16.06 -2.45
C PHE A 283 5.96 15.81 -1.11
N TRP A 284 7.27 15.58 -1.12
CA TRP A 284 8.06 15.44 0.10
C TRP A 284 7.94 16.67 1.00
N ASN A 285 8.11 17.86 0.44
CA ASN A 285 7.91 19.11 1.18
C ASN A 285 6.48 19.25 1.72
N TYR A 286 5.48 18.83 0.92
CA TYR A 286 4.08 18.84 1.35
C TYR A 286 3.85 17.97 2.59
N VAL A 287 4.34 16.72 2.63
CA VAL A 287 4.11 15.83 3.77
C VAL A 287 4.86 16.26 5.03
N GLN A 288 6.03 16.91 4.89
CA GLN A 288 6.75 17.50 6.03
C GLN A 288 5.99 18.69 6.63
N GLN A 289 5.35 19.50 5.80
CA GLN A 289 4.58 20.67 6.24
C GLN A 289 3.17 20.32 6.71
N ASN A 290 2.61 19.21 6.24
CA ASN A 290 1.23 18.79 6.50
C ASN A 290 1.15 17.37 7.07
N PRO A 291 1.92 16.99 8.12
CA PRO A 291 1.98 15.62 8.62
C PRO A 291 0.64 15.10 9.14
N TRP A 292 -0.29 16.00 9.47
CA TRP A 292 -1.64 15.68 9.98
C TRP A 292 -2.68 15.48 8.89
N ASP A 293 -2.35 15.75 7.63
CA ASP A 293 -3.23 15.47 6.49
C ASP A 293 -3.24 13.98 6.13
N HIS A 294 -2.28 13.18 6.63
CA HIS A 294 -2.24 11.73 6.43
C HIS A 294 -3.53 11.08 6.95
N GLY A 295 -4.22 10.36 6.06
CA GLY A 295 -5.45 9.66 6.44
C GLY A 295 -6.58 10.58 6.93
N VAL A 296 -6.59 11.86 6.51
CA VAL A 296 -7.70 12.78 6.79
C VAL A 296 -9.02 12.28 6.16
N TYR A 297 -8.94 11.57 5.04
CA TYR A 297 -10.06 10.86 4.44
C TYR A 297 -10.07 9.41 4.94
N LYS A 298 -10.85 9.15 6.00
CA LYS A 298 -11.06 7.80 6.53
C LYS A 298 -12.25 7.12 5.85
N GLY A 299 -12.21 5.80 5.74
CA GLY A 299 -13.39 5.00 5.40
C GLY A 299 -14.45 5.13 6.48
N GLU A 300 -15.49 5.92 6.24
CA GLU A 300 -16.61 6.12 7.17
C GLU A 300 -17.82 5.24 6.81
N VAL A 301 -17.94 4.86 5.54
CA VAL A 301 -19.01 4.01 5.00
C VAL A 301 -18.40 2.79 4.35
N GLY A 302 -18.88 1.59 4.70
CA GLY A 302 -18.49 0.35 4.05
C GLY A 302 -19.56 -0.13 3.08
N TYR A 303 -19.21 -0.35 1.82
CA TYR A 303 -20.05 -1.10 0.87
C TYR A 303 -19.59 -2.55 0.84
N VAL A 304 -20.44 -3.45 1.32
CA VAL A 304 -20.10 -4.87 1.55
C VAL A 304 -20.55 -5.70 0.35
N LEU A 305 -19.58 -6.20 -0.41
CA LEU A 305 -19.75 -7.10 -1.53
C LEU A 305 -20.08 -8.53 -1.08
N PRO A 306 -20.66 -9.36 -1.96
CA PRO A 306 -20.86 -10.77 -1.65
C PRO A 306 -19.54 -11.45 -1.35
N LYS A 307 -19.59 -12.45 -0.47
CA LYS A 307 -18.48 -13.34 -0.22
C LYS A 307 -17.93 -13.92 -1.53
N ASP A 308 -16.60 -14.02 -1.63
CA ASP A 308 -15.89 -14.68 -2.73
C ASP A 308 -16.07 -14.03 -4.12
N PHE A 309 -16.68 -12.85 -4.22
CA PHE A 309 -16.96 -12.16 -5.49
C PHE A 309 -15.72 -11.42 -6.05
N GLY A 310 -14.82 -12.13 -6.74
CA GLY A 310 -13.59 -11.58 -7.32
C GLY A 310 -13.79 -10.79 -8.62
N PHE A 311 -14.61 -9.73 -8.58
CA PHE A 311 -14.85 -8.87 -9.74
C PHE A 311 -13.69 -7.89 -9.99
N GLY A 312 -13.33 -7.67 -11.25
CA GLY A 312 -12.14 -6.88 -11.60
C GLY A 312 -12.26 -5.36 -11.45
N PHE A 313 -13.48 -4.81 -11.46
CA PHE A 313 -13.73 -3.37 -11.27
C PHE A 313 -12.98 -2.42 -12.24
N ARG A 314 -12.62 -2.88 -13.46
CA ARG A 314 -12.09 -2.01 -14.53
C ARG A 314 -13.20 -1.42 -15.40
N GLY A 315 -14.39 -2.00 -15.36
CA GLY A 315 -15.58 -1.54 -16.04
C GLY A 315 -16.81 -2.35 -15.62
N ALA A 316 -18.00 -1.94 -16.09
CA ALA A 316 -19.24 -2.66 -15.83
C ALA A 316 -19.25 -4.08 -16.42
N ASN A 317 -18.51 -4.26 -17.52
CA ASN A 317 -18.38 -5.49 -18.30
C ASN A 317 -17.10 -6.29 -17.96
N ASP A 318 -16.48 -6.03 -16.81
CA ASP A 318 -15.29 -6.76 -16.40
C ASP A 318 -15.65 -8.21 -16.00
N ASN A 319 -14.64 -9.06 -15.89
CA ASN A 319 -14.82 -10.47 -15.55
C ASN A 319 -14.83 -10.66 -14.02
N VAL A 320 -15.48 -11.74 -13.59
CA VAL A 320 -15.36 -12.28 -12.24
C VAL A 320 -14.31 -13.39 -12.27
N TRP A 321 -13.25 -13.26 -11.47
CA TRP A 321 -12.10 -14.15 -11.38
C TRP A 321 -11.33 -14.36 -12.70
N GLY A 322 -11.62 -13.58 -13.75
CA GLY A 322 -11.13 -13.87 -15.10
C GLY A 322 -11.73 -15.14 -15.72
N LEU A 323 -12.80 -15.70 -15.14
CA LEU A 323 -13.43 -16.96 -15.55
C LEU A 323 -14.86 -16.76 -16.06
N TRP A 324 -15.62 -15.87 -15.43
CA TRP A 324 -17.02 -15.61 -15.78
C TRP A 324 -17.17 -14.21 -16.34
N HIS A 325 -17.84 -14.12 -17.49
CA HIS A 325 -18.24 -12.85 -18.10
C HIS A 325 -19.22 -12.08 -17.22
N ASP A 326 -19.37 -10.81 -17.53
CA ASP A 326 -20.33 -9.93 -16.90
C ASP A 326 -21.77 -10.41 -17.10
N ASN A 327 -22.62 -10.03 -16.15
CA ASN A 327 -24.04 -10.33 -16.15
C ASN A 327 -24.79 -9.19 -15.44
N ALA A 328 -26.13 -9.29 -15.36
CA ALA A 328 -26.94 -8.26 -14.70
C ALA A 328 -26.53 -8.01 -13.23
N PHE A 329 -25.92 -9.01 -12.57
CA PHE A 329 -25.42 -8.86 -11.21
C PHE A 329 -24.12 -8.04 -11.15
N THR A 330 -23.13 -8.32 -12.01
CA THR A 330 -21.89 -7.52 -12.07
C THR A 330 -22.18 -6.07 -12.44
N GLU A 331 -23.08 -5.83 -13.40
CA GLU A 331 -23.52 -4.49 -13.79
C GLU A 331 -24.17 -3.74 -12.61
N LYS A 332 -25.05 -4.42 -11.86
CA LYS A 332 -25.65 -3.86 -10.64
C LYS A 332 -24.59 -3.47 -9.60
N ILE A 333 -23.64 -4.37 -9.31
CA ILE A 333 -22.56 -4.11 -8.35
C ILE A 333 -21.71 -2.94 -8.81
N TRP A 334 -21.34 -2.88 -10.09
CA TRP A 334 -20.61 -1.76 -10.67
C TRP A 334 -21.34 -0.43 -10.48
N ASN A 335 -22.62 -0.38 -10.88
CA ASN A 335 -23.42 0.85 -10.78
C ASN A 335 -23.57 1.32 -9.33
N TYR A 336 -23.74 0.40 -8.38
CA TYR A 336 -23.78 0.72 -6.95
C TYR A 336 -22.43 1.26 -6.46
N SER A 337 -21.32 0.61 -6.83
CA SER A 337 -19.98 1.12 -6.50
C SER A 337 -19.76 2.54 -7.03
N GLN A 338 -20.13 2.82 -8.29
CA GLN A 338 -19.99 4.16 -8.86
C GLN A 338 -20.89 5.19 -8.16
N ALA A 339 -22.15 4.84 -7.88
CA ALA A 339 -23.07 5.73 -7.18
C ALA A 339 -22.59 6.05 -5.75
N TYR A 340 -22.06 5.05 -5.03
CA TYR A 340 -21.52 5.26 -3.70
C TYR A 340 -20.19 6.00 -3.69
N LEU A 341 -19.33 5.80 -4.69
CA LEU A 341 -18.13 6.60 -4.88
C LEU A 341 -18.48 8.06 -5.16
N GLN A 342 -19.48 8.33 -6.00
CA GLN A 342 -19.94 9.70 -6.23
C GLN A 342 -20.49 10.35 -4.95
N LYS A 343 -21.24 9.58 -4.15
CA LYS A 343 -21.89 10.07 -2.94
C LYS A 343 -20.95 10.27 -1.76
N TYR A 344 -20.05 9.32 -1.51
CA TYR A 344 -19.21 9.28 -0.32
C TYR A 344 -17.73 9.61 -0.61
N GLN A 345 -17.32 9.64 -1.88
CA GLN A 345 -15.96 9.92 -2.32
C GLN A 345 -14.94 9.04 -1.58
N LEU A 346 -13.82 9.60 -1.12
CA LEU A 346 -12.77 8.90 -0.38
C LEU A 346 -13.19 8.46 1.03
N LYS A 347 -14.45 8.68 1.45
CA LYS A 347 -15.01 8.13 2.69
C LYS A 347 -15.63 6.75 2.52
N LEU A 348 -15.68 6.23 1.29
CA LEU A 348 -16.11 4.86 1.01
C LEU A 348 -14.94 3.89 1.18
N ASP A 349 -15.17 2.79 1.88
CA ASP A 349 -14.41 1.55 1.73
C ASP A 349 -15.32 0.50 1.09
N ILE A 350 -14.72 -0.39 0.31
CA ILE A 350 -15.41 -1.57 -0.23
C ILE A 350 -14.86 -2.80 0.50
N LEU A 351 -15.77 -3.60 1.04
CA LEU A 351 -15.53 -4.73 1.92
C LEU A 351 -16.16 -5.99 1.33
N TYR A 352 -15.91 -7.14 1.95
CA TYR A 352 -16.57 -8.40 1.61
C TYR A 352 -17.32 -8.97 2.81
N ASP A 353 -18.42 -9.67 2.53
CA ASP A 353 -19.16 -10.49 3.49
C ASP A 353 -18.35 -11.76 3.85
N ASP A 354 -17.24 -11.55 4.53
CA ASP A 354 -16.27 -12.55 4.91
C ASP A 354 -16.13 -12.62 6.44
N GLU A 355 -15.64 -13.73 6.97
CA GLU A 355 -15.52 -13.98 8.41
C GLU A 355 -14.62 -12.97 9.13
N VAL A 356 -13.66 -12.36 8.43
CA VAL A 356 -12.81 -11.29 8.98
C VAL A 356 -13.60 -10.03 9.34
N LEU A 357 -14.80 -9.84 8.76
CA LEU A 357 -15.71 -8.72 9.05
C LEU A 357 -16.44 -8.93 10.39
N SER A 358 -15.66 -9.04 11.47
CA SER A 358 -16.14 -9.15 12.85
C SER A 358 -16.87 -7.88 13.31
N ASP A 359 -17.60 -7.96 14.43
CA ASP A 359 -18.30 -6.80 15.01
C ASP A 359 -17.36 -5.63 15.35
N GLN A 360 -16.11 -5.94 15.69
CA GLN A 360 -15.08 -4.91 15.91
C GLN A 360 -14.74 -4.16 14.62
N ILE A 361 -14.63 -4.85 13.48
CA ILE A 361 -14.38 -4.21 12.18
C ILE A 361 -15.62 -3.43 11.74
N LYS A 362 -16.81 -4.03 11.86
CA LYS A 362 -18.09 -3.37 11.55
C LYS A 362 -18.25 -2.05 12.32
N GLY A 363 -17.90 -2.04 13.61
CA GLY A 363 -17.98 -0.86 14.48
C GLY A 363 -17.05 0.30 14.08
N ARG A 364 -16.11 0.11 13.14
CA ARG A 364 -15.28 1.20 12.60
C ARG A 364 -16.03 2.09 11.61
N TYR A 365 -17.10 1.56 11.00
CA TYR A 365 -17.89 2.25 10.00
C TYR A 365 -19.13 2.89 10.62
N LYS A 366 -19.44 4.12 10.24
CA LYS A 366 -20.67 4.81 10.62
C LYS A 366 -21.90 4.18 9.96
N LYS A 367 -21.69 3.58 8.79
CA LYS A 367 -22.72 2.92 7.99
C LYS A 367 -22.13 1.76 7.20
N LEU A 368 -22.81 0.62 7.21
CA LEU A 368 -22.58 -0.47 6.28
C LEU A 368 -23.77 -0.52 5.31
N ILE A 369 -23.46 -0.78 4.04
CA ILE A 369 -24.44 -0.97 2.98
C ILE A 369 -24.14 -2.31 2.35
N TRP A 370 -25.11 -3.21 2.35
CA TRP A 370 -24.90 -4.55 1.78
C TRP A 370 -25.28 -4.56 0.29
N TRP A 371 -24.59 -5.37 -0.50
CA TRP A 371 -24.81 -5.53 -1.95
C TRP A 371 -26.26 -5.87 -2.35
N ASN A 372 -27.03 -6.45 -1.42
CA ASN A 372 -28.43 -6.83 -1.61
C ASN A 372 -29.42 -5.79 -1.06
N GLU A 373 -28.96 -4.69 -0.48
CA GLU A 373 -29.82 -3.59 -0.03
C GLU A 373 -30.16 -2.65 -1.20
N PRO A 374 -31.39 -2.12 -1.24
CA PRO A 374 -31.85 -1.20 -2.28
C PRO A 374 -31.20 0.19 -2.21
#